data_AF-A0A523IW98-F1
#
_entry.id   AF-A0A523IW98-F1
#
_cell.length_a   1.000
_cell.length_b   1.000
_cell.length_c   1.000
_cell.angle_alpha   90.00
_cell.angle_beta   90.00
_cell.angle_gamma   90.00
#
_symmetry.space_group_name_H-M   'P 1'
#
loop_
_entity.id
_entity.type
_entity.pdbx_description
1 polymer ?
#
loop_
_entity_poly.entity_id
_entity_poly.type
_entity_poly.pdbx_seq_one_letter_code
_entity_poly.pdbx_strand_id
1 'polypeptide(L)'
;RTDTTLLIRELEGRQAGRSVVPQDPVVAFLDALVEDYADEWVTKCMFHYRWAYAPDIDKAARILPRWFGTNQPEETAIAMGKEFAQRQIERLWVVGSNKTTGPVIEASYRRLLLLLDAHLTTSRFVMGARPGTADFGLYGQLSQLVAFDPTPAAIALELAPRVAAWVDLLEDLSGVEPADDGWTSRDTVPATFRALLEEIGRVYVPFLVANAEALAHSAERVECEIDGRPWVQRPFPYQAKCLARLREGHTALGTSDRRVLDAILAGSGCERLFA
;
A
#
# COMPACT_ATOMS: atom_id res chain seq x y z
N ARG A 1 -5.22 -7.64 -19.03
CA ARG A 1 -5.37 -6.60 -17.97
C ARG A 1 -4.73 -7.19 -16.71
N THR A 2 -3.84 -6.46 -16.02
CA THR A 2 -3.02 -6.99 -14.90
C THR A 2 -3.01 -6.10 -13.66
N ASP A 3 -3.85 -5.05 -13.66
CA ASP A 3 -3.95 -4.05 -12.60
C ASP A 3 -5.03 -4.51 -11.61
N THR A 4 -4.63 -4.77 -10.36
CA THR A 4 -5.46 -5.39 -9.31
C THR A 4 -6.67 -4.53 -8.98
N THR A 5 -6.47 -3.25 -8.72
CA THR A 5 -7.57 -2.30 -8.47
C THR A 5 -8.59 -2.35 -9.59
N LEU A 6 -8.14 -2.26 -10.85
CA LEU A 6 -9.04 -2.30 -12.00
C LEU A 6 -9.76 -3.65 -12.19
N LEU A 7 -9.12 -4.77 -11.83
CA LEU A 7 -9.72 -6.10 -11.86
C LEU A 7 -10.77 -6.26 -10.76
N ILE A 8 -10.50 -5.78 -9.54
CA ILE A 8 -11.47 -5.77 -8.44
C ILE A 8 -12.73 -5.01 -8.85
N ARG A 9 -12.60 -3.78 -9.37
CA ARG A 9 -13.76 -2.97 -9.81
C ARG A 9 -14.55 -3.65 -10.94
N GLU A 10 -13.87 -4.36 -11.85
CA GLU A 10 -14.54 -5.12 -12.91
C GLU A 10 -15.32 -6.32 -12.34
N LEU A 11 -14.73 -7.06 -11.39
CA LEU A 11 -15.36 -8.22 -10.76
C LEU A 11 -16.56 -7.83 -9.89
N GLU A 12 -16.47 -6.73 -9.15
CA GLU A 12 -17.57 -6.16 -8.37
C GLU A 12 -18.78 -5.79 -9.24
N GLY A 13 -18.56 -5.38 -10.49
CA GLY A 13 -19.65 -5.13 -11.45
C GLY A 13 -20.26 -6.40 -12.06
N ARG A 14 -19.62 -7.56 -11.88
CA ARG A 14 -19.99 -8.83 -12.53
C ARG A 14 -20.57 -9.86 -11.57
N GLN A 15 -20.34 -9.71 -10.26
CA GLN A 15 -20.76 -10.67 -9.24
C GLN A 15 -21.53 -9.95 -8.14
N ALA A 16 -22.60 -10.58 -7.66
CA ALA A 16 -23.40 -10.08 -6.55
C ALA A 16 -23.07 -10.83 -5.25
N GLY A 17 -23.22 -10.14 -4.12
CA GLY A 17 -22.90 -10.68 -2.79
C GLY A 17 -21.40 -10.67 -2.50
N ARG A 18 -21.04 -10.68 -1.20
CA ARG A 18 -19.65 -10.66 -0.72
C ARG A 18 -18.78 -9.55 -1.31
N SER A 19 -19.38 -8.40 -1.63
CA SER A 19 -18.68 -7.22 -2.15
C SER A 19 -17.49 -6.85 -1.28
N VAL A 20 -16.36 -6.55 -1.91
CA VAL A 20 -15.14 -6.12 -1.21
C VAL A 20 -15.04 -4.61 -1.10
N VAL A 21 -16.11 -3.90 -1.46
CA VAL A 21 -16.19 -2.44 -1.43
C VAL A 21 -17.29 -2.03 -0.44
N PRO A 22 -17.01 -1.12 0.51
CA PRO A 22 -18.05 -0.59 1.38
C PRO A 22 -19.23 0.00 0.58
N GLN A 23 -20.46 -0.25 1.01
CA GLN A 23 -21.64 0.32 0.33
C GLN A 23 -21.81 1.82 0.64
N ASP A 24 -21.32 2.24 1.80
CA ASP A 24 -21.30 3.63 2.20
C ASP A 24 -20.25 4.42 1.38
N PRO A 25 -20.62 5.46 0.61
CA PRO A 25 -19.68 6.17 -0.26
C PRO A 25 -18.48 6.82 0.44
N VAL A 26 -18.64 7.25 1.70
CA VAL A 26 -17.54 7.84 2.47
C VAL A 26 -16.56 6.76 2.90
N VAL A 27 -17.07 5.64 3.42
CA VAL A 27 -16.23 4.50 3.83
C VAL A 27 -15.55 3.88 2.61
N ALA A 28 -16.24 3.79 1.47
CA ALA A 28 -15.67 3.31 0.21
C ALA A 28 -14.53 4.20 -0.29
N PHE A 29 -14.64 5.51 -0.11
CA PHE A 29 -13.54 6.43 -0.42
C PHE A 29 -12.33 6.20 0.48
N LEU A 30 -12.55 6.06 1.79
CA LEU A 30 -11.48 5.76 2.74
C LEU A 30 -10.78 4.43 2.42
N ASP A 31 -11.55 3.43 1.98
CA ASP A 31 -11.04 2.11 1.56
C ASP A 31 -10.15 2.23 0.32
N ALA A 32 -10.62 2.95 -0.69
CA ALA A 32 -9.86 3.24 -1.89
C ALA A 32 -8.58 4.06 -1.61
N LEU A 33 -8.62 5.01 -0.66
CA LEU A 33 -7.42 5.79 -0.28
C LEU A 33 -6.35 4.90 0.37
N VAL A 34 -6.74 3.95 1.22
CA VAL A 34 -5.80 3.02 1.84
C VAL A 34 -5.30 1.97 0.85
N GLU A 35 -6.16 1.48 -0.05
CA GLU A 35 -5.76 0.63 -1.18
C GLU A 35 -4.68 1.31 -2.03
N ASP A 36 -4.92 2.56 -2.44
CA ASP A 36 -3.99 3.34 -3.28
C ASP A 36 -2.68 3.64 -2.53
N TYR A 37 -2.74 3.95 -1.24
CA TYR A 37 -1.55 4.06 -0.38
C TYR A 37 -0.74 2.75 -0.35
N ALA A 38 -1.42 1.60 -0.22
CA ALA A 38 -0.76 0.31 -0.19
C ALA A 38 -0.06 0.01 -1.53
N ASP A 39 -0.79 0.16 -2.64
CA ASP A 39 -0.29 -0.18 -3.97
C ASP A 39 0.82 0.76 -4.46
N GLU A 40 0.86 2.02 -4.00
CA GLU A 40 1.81 3.01 -4.50
C GLU A 40 2.91 3.41 -3.51
N TRP A 41 2.61 3.48 -2.21
CA TRP A 41 3.59 3.85 -1.19
C TRP A 41 4.19 2.61 -0.50
N VAL A 42 3.37 1.66 -0.07
CA VAL A 42 3.88 0.45 0.61
C VAL A 42 4.67 -0.44 -0.36
N THR A 43 4.34 -0.41 -1.65
CA THR A 43 5.20 -0.98 -2.72
C THR A 43 6.63 -0.42 -2.69
N LYS A 44 6.83 0.86 -2.34
CA LYS A 44 8.18 1.43 -2.21
C LYS A 44 8.93 0.78 -1.05
N CYS A 45 8.24 0.50 0.06
CA CYS A 45 8.80 -0.21 1.20
C CYS A 45 9.21 -1.63 0.80
N MET A 46 8.29 -2.40 0.20
CA MET A 46 8.55 -3.77 -0.24
C MET A 46 9.75 -3.84 -1.18
N PHE A 47 9.74 -3.02 -2.23
CA PHE A 47 10.78 -3.07 -3.24
C PHE A 47 12.13 -2.56 -2.72
N HIS A 48 12.13 -1.58 -1.81
CA HIS A 48 13.33 -1.11 -1.13
C HIS A 48 13.96 -2.24 -0.32
N TYR A 49 13.23 -2.86 0.62
CA TYR A 49 13.80 -3.90 1.47
C TYR A 49 14.28 -5.11 0.67
N ARG A 50 13.49 -5.58 -0.31
CA ARG A 50 13.84 -6.75 -1.12
C ARG A 50 15.15 -6.62 -1.89
N TRP A 51 15.44 -5.43 -2.40
CA TRP A 51 16.55 -5.21 -3.33
C TRP A 51 17.67 -4.32 -2.78
N ALA A 52 17.57 -3.82 -1.55
CA ALA A 52 18.64 -3.03 -0.90
C ALA A 52 19.54 -3.86 0.02
N TYR A 53 19.04 -4.99 0.54
CA TYR A 53 19.70 -5.79 1.58
C TYR A 53 20.13 -7.16 1.07
N ALA A 54 21.35 -7.56 1.39
CA ALA A 54 21.94 -8.81 0.88
C ALA A 54 21.16 -10.09 1.25
N PRO A 55 20.65 -10.26 2.50
CA PRO A 55 19.84 -11.44 2.85
C PRO A 55 18.56 -11.55 2.01
N ASP A 56 17.92 -10.42 1.73
CA ASP A 56 16.67 -10.33 0.98
C ASP A 56 16.90 -10.59 -0.51
N ILE A 57 17.95 -10.00 -1.09
CA ILE A 57 18.38 -10.26 -2.46
C ILE A 57 18.71 -11.75 -2.64
N ASP A 58 19.44 -12.36 -1.71
CA ASP A 58 19.83 -13.77 -1.78
C ASP A 58 18.59 -14.69 -1.73
N LYS A 59 17.66 -14.46 -0.80
CA LYS A 59 16.41 -15.24 -0.75
C LYS A 59 15.58 -15.04 -2.01
N ALA A 60 15.38 -13.81 -2.47
CA ALA A 60 14.62 -13.52 -3.67
C ALA A 60 15.24 -14.17 -4.93
N ALA A 61 16.56 -14.07 -5.10
CA ALA A 61 17.28 -14.69 -6.21
C ALA A 61 17.16 -16.22 -6.20
N ARG A 62 17.07 -16.85 -5.02
CA ARG A 62 16.87 -18.30 -4.91
C ARG A 62 15.41 -18.70 -5.17
N ILE A 63 14.44 -18.00 -4.62
CA ILE A 63 13.04 -18.47 -4.64
C ILE A 63 12.29 -18.04 -5.90
N LEU A 64 12.41 -16.78 -6.34
CA LEU A 64 11.58 -16.25 -7.42
C LEU A 64 11.70 -17.03 -8.74
N PRO A 65 12.88 -17.48 -9.21
CA PRO A 65 12.98 -18.32 -10.39
C PRO A 65 12.19 -19.63 -10.25
N ARG A 66 12.13 -20.21 -9.04
CA ARG A 66 11.47 -21.49 -8.78
C ARG A 66 9.95 -21.36 -8.73
N TRP A 67 9.42 -20.16 -8.50
CA TRP A 67 7.99 -19.90 -8.67
C TRP A 67 7.54 -19.93 -10.13
N PHE A 68 8.43 -19.60 -11.09
CA PHE A 68 8.11 -19.76 -12.52
C PHE A 68 8.10 -21.23 -12.96
N GLY A 69 8.85 -22.10 -12.28
CA GLY A 69 8.88 -23.53 -12.54
C GLY A 69 9.62 -24.29 -11.44
N THR A 70 8.89 -25.08 -10.65
CA THR A 70 9.47 -25.86 -9.53
C THR A 70 10.30 -27.06 -10.00
N ASN A 71 10.18 -27.44 -11.28
CA ASN A 71 10.85 -28.58 -11.91
C ASN A 71 12.02 -28.19 -12.82
N GLN A 72 12.42 -26.92 -12.84
CA GLN A 72 13.53 -26.47 -13.69
C GLN A 72 14.89 -26.96 -13.17
N PRO A 73 15.89 -27.20 -14.06
CA PRO A 73 17.24 -27.55 -13.64
C PRO A 73 17.85 -26.49 -12.70
N GLU A 74 18.66 -26.94 -11.74
CA GLU A 74 19.23 -26.08 -10.71
C GLU A 74 20.13 -24.99 -11.31
N GLU A 75 20.95 -25.32 -12.31
CA GLU A 75 21.82 -24.36 -12.99
C GLU A 75 21.01 -23.25 -13.66
N THR A 76 19.87 -23.60 -14.26
CA THR A 76 18.94 -22.65 -14.87
C THR A 76 18.31 -21.74 -13.80
N ALA A 77 17.85 -22.32 -12.68
CA ALA A 77 17.27 -21.54 -11.58
C ALA A 77 18.25 -20.50 -11.03
N ILE A 78 19.50 -20.90 -10.81
CA ILE A 78 20.56 -20.01 -10.31
C ILE A 78 20.85 -18.88 -11.32
N ALA A 79 21.00 -19.22 -12.60
CA ALA A 79 21.28 -18.23 -13.64
C ALA A 79 20.15 -17.20 -13.77
N MET A 80 18.90 -17.66 -13.82
CA MET A 80 17.70 -16.81 -13.85
C MET A 80 17.60 -15.93 -12.61
N GLY A 81 17.90 -16.47 -11.43
CA GLY A 81 17.88 -15.75 -10.16
C GLY A 81 18.83 -14.57 -10.14
N LYS A 82 20.07 -14.80 -10.59
CA LYS A 82 21.10 -13.76 -10.70
C LYS A 82 20.67 -12.65 -11.67
N GLU A 83 20.21 -13.03 -12.86
CA GLU A 83 19.78 -12.05 -13.87
C GLU A 83 18.55 -11.26 -13.42
N PHE A 84 17.57 -11.93 -12.81
CA PHE A 84 16.38 -11.28 -12.27
C PHE A 84 16.76 -10.28 -11.17
N ALA A 85 17.57 -10.71 -10.19
CA ALA A 85 18.00 -9.84 -9.09
C ALA A 85 18.74 -8.60 -9.60
N GLN A 86 19.71 -8.78 -10.51
CA GLN A 86 20.45 -7.66 -11.09
C GLN A 86 19.51 -6.64 -11.74
N ARG A 87 18.56 -7.09 -12.57
CA ARG A 87 17.59 -6.21 -13.24
C ARG A 87 16.71 -5.46 -12.24
N GLN A 88 16.32 -6.08 -11.12
CA GLN A 88 15.47 -5.42 -10.12
C GLN A 88 16.26 -4.39 -9.30
N ILE A 89 17.51 -4.69 -8.93
CA ILE A 89 18.41 -3.75 -8.25
C ILE A 89 18.63 -2.51 -9.11
N GLU A 90 18.86 -2.67 -10.42
CA GLU A 90 18.98 -1.56 -11.38
C GLU A 90 17.70 -0.72 -11.49
N ARG A 91 16.55 -1.23 -11.03
CA ARG A 91 15.24 -0.55 -11.04
C ARG A 91 14.83 0.04 -9.69
N LEU A 92 15.69 0.03 -8.67
CA LEU A 92 15.42 0.69 -7.38
C LEU A 92 14.99 2.17 -7.53
N TRP A 93 15.47 2.85 -8.58
CA TRP A 93 15.06 4.22 -8.88
C TRP A 93 13.55 4.37 -9.19
N VAL A 94 12.87 3.31 -9.64
CA VAL A 94 11.43 3.33 -9.98
C VAL A 94 10.59 3.59 -8.74
N VAL A 95 10.99 3.02 -7.61
CA VAL A 95 10.34 3.26 -6.31
C VAL A 95 10.97 4.42 -5.54
N GLY A 96 11.93 5.11 -6.15
CA GLY A 96 12.66 6.20 -5.53
C GLY A 96 13.61 5.75 -4.43
N SER A 97 13.97 4.47 -4.33
CA SER A 97 14.90 3.98 -3.31
C SER A 97 16.34 4.39 -3.65
N ASN A 98 16.96 5.17 -2.75
CA ASN A 98 18.35 5.60 -2.83
C ASN A 98 18.87 6.00 -1.43
N LYS A 99 20.12 6.45 -1.33
CA LYS A 99 20.74 6.83 -0.04
C LYS A 99 20.01 7.98 0.68
N THR A 100 19.34 8.86 -0.07
CA THR A 100 18.62 10.02 0.48
C THR A 100 17.23 9.62 0.99
N THR A 101 16.49 8.83 0.20
CA THR A 101 15.08 8.48 0.44
C THR A 101 14.89 7.19 1.24
N GLY A 102 15.85 6.26 1.20
CA GLY A 102 15.80 4.97 1.90
C GLY A 102 15.43 5.12 3.38
N PRO A 103 16.08 6.03 4.15
CA PRO A 103 15.71 6.27 5.54
C PRO A 103 14.27 6.75 5.76
N VAL A 104 13.64 7.42 4.78
CA VAL A 104 12.22 7.82 4.85
C VAL A 104 11.32 6.60 4.63
N ILE A 105 11.65 5.76 3.65
CA ILE A 105 10.93 4.53 3.32
C ILE A 105 10.92 3.58 4.53
N GLU A 106 12.09 3.34 5.12
CA GLU A 106 12.23 2.43 6.27
C GLU A 106 11.51 2.95 7.52
N ALA A 107 11.57 4.25 7.77
CA ALA A 107 10.85 4.88 8.88
C ALA A 107 9.33 4.78 8.69
N SER A 108 8.84 4.98 7.46
CA SER A 108 7.42 4.82 7.13
C SER A 108 6.94 3.39 7.33
N TYR A 109 7.71 2.37 6.89
CA TYR A 109 7.37 0.97 7.14
C TYR A 109 7.22 0.65 8.64
N ARG A 110 8.17 1.10 9.47
CA ARG A 110 8.11 0.89 10.92
C ARG A 110 6.88 1.55 11.56
N ARG A 111 6.51 2.76 11.12
CA ARG A 111 5.30 3.43 11.60
C ARG A 111 4.04 2.71 11.14
N LEU A 112 3.96 2.31 9.87
CA LEU A 112 2.84 1.54 9.34
C LEU A 112 2.59 0.28 10.17
N LEU A 113 3.64 -0.48 10.49
CA LEU A 113 3.53 -1.69 11.33
C LEU A 113 2.89 -1.40 12.69
N LEU A 114 3.36 -0.38 13.40
CA LEU A 114 2.84 -0.01 14.73
C LEU A 114 1.41 0.52 14.66
N LEU A 115 1.09 1.32 13.64
CA LEU A 115 -0.25 1.87 13.43
C LEU A 115 -1.25 0.78 13.06
N LEU A 116 -0.86 -0.15 12.19
CA LEU A 116 -1.71 -1.28 11.81
C LEU A 116 -1.89 -2.26 12.98
N ASP A 117 -0.84 -2.55 13.75
CA ASP A 117 -0.96 -3.35 14.98
C ASP A 117 -1.99 -2.74 15.94
N ALA A 118 -1.88 -1.43 16.21
CA ALA A 118 -2.83 -0.71 17.06
C ALA A 118 -4.25 -0.75 16.48
N HIS A 119 -4.43 -0.54 15.18
CA HIS A 119 -5.74 -0.57 14.54
C HIS A 119 -6.39 -1.96 14.61
N LEU A 120 -5.61 -3.01 14.37
CA LEU A 120 -6.07 -4.41 14.41
C LEU A 120 -6.42 -4.91 15.82
N THR A 121 -6.13 -4.14 16.88
CA THR A 121 -6.65 -4.43 18.24
C THR A 121 -8.13 -4.06 18.40
N THR A 122 -8.61 -3.15 17.56
CA THR A 122 -9.97 -2.59 17.62
C THR A 122 -10.85 -3.01 16.44
N SER A 123 -10.24 -3.54 15.39
CA SER A 123 -10.91 -3.92 14.14
C SER A 123 -10.29 -5.20 13.59
N ARG A 124 -11.08 -6.09 12.99
CA ARG A 124 -10.54 -7.36 12.43
C ARG A 124 -9.82 -7.13 11.09
N PHE A 125 -10.32 -6.16 10.33
CA PHE A 125 -9.85 -5.70 9.02
C PHE A 125 -9.80 -4.17 9.03
N VAL A 126 -9.21 -3.56 8.01
CA VAL A 126 -9.01 -2.10 7.95
C VAL A 126 -10.33 -1.34 8.06
N MET A 127 -11.40 -1.88 7.45
CA MET A 127 -12.72 -1.23 7.43
C MET A 127 -13.76 -1.93 8.31
N GLY A 128 -13.34 -2.69 9.33
CA GLY A 128 -14.25 -3.26 10.32
C GLY A 128 -14.10 -4.77 10.51
N ALA A 129 -15.23 -5.48 10.52
CA ALA A 129 -15.32 -6.92 10.77
C ALA A 129 -15.23 -7.78 9.50
N ARG A 130 -15.20 -7.17 8.31
CA ARG A 130 -15.06 -7.85 7.00
C ARG A 130 -13.91 -7.27 6.16
N PRO A 131 -13.29 -8.07 5.27
CA PRO A 131 -12.21 -7.61 4.41
C PRO A 131 -12.73 -6.70 3.29
N GLY A 132 -11.95 -5.67 2.97
CA GLY A 132 -12.16 -4.75 1.85
C GLY A 132 -10.94 -4.61 0.95
N THR A 133 -10.97 -3.65 0.01
CA THR A 133 -9.87 -3.49 -0.95
C THR A 133 -8.60 -2.98 -0.27
N ALA A 134 -8.72 -2.20 0.80
CA ALA A 134 -7.58 -1.78 1.62
C ALA A 134 -6.81 -2.97 2.21
N ASP A 135 -7.52 -3.99 2.71
CA ASP A 135 -6.90 -5.20 3.28
C ASP A 135 -6.11 -5.95 2.19
N PHE A 136 -6.66 -6.08 0.99
CA PHE A 136 -6.02 -6.79 -0.11
C PHE A 136 -4.83 -6.03 -0.71
N GLY A 137 -4.91 -4.70 -0.83
CA GLY A 137 -3.78 -3.86 -1.23
C GLY A 137 -2.63 -3.98 -0.23
N LEU A 138 -2.93 -3.86 1.07
CA LEU A 138 -1.94 -4.05 2.12
C LEU A 138 -1.35 -5.47 2.11
N TYR A 139 -2.17 -6.51 1.98
CA TYR A 139 -1.72 -7.89 1.90
C TYR A 139 -0.75 -8.13 0.74
N GLY A 140 -1.01 -7.53 -0.44
CA GLY A 140 -0.13 -7.64 -1.59
C GLY A 140 1.32 -7.25 -1.27
N GLN A 141 1.51 -6.19 -0.49
CA GLN A 141 2.84 -5.72 -0.09
C GLN A 141 3.36 -6.38 1.20
N LEU A 142 2.48 -6.60 2.18
CA LEU A 142 2.86 -7.12 3.50
C LEU A 142 3.13 -8.63 3.48
N SER A 143 2.50 -9.41 2.60
CA SER A 143 2.90 -10.82 2.36
C SER A 143 4.39 -10.94 2.01
N GLN A 144 4.92 -9.93 1.33
CA GLN A 144 6.32 -9.85 0.96
C GLN A 144 7.17 -9.35 2.13
N LEU A 145 6.81 -8.21 2.70
CA LEU A 145 7.55 -7.54 3.78
C LEU A 145 7.56 -8.31 5.10
N VAL A 146 6.49 -9.01 5.43
CA VAL A 146 6.30 -9.62 6.76
C VAL A 146 6.60 -11.12 6.76
N ALA A 147 6.39 -11.82 5.63
CA ALA A 147 6.58 -13.27 5.55
C ALA A 147 7.74 -13.70 4.62
N PHE A 148 7.96 -13.00 3.50
CA PHE A 148 8.95 -13.43 2.52
C PHE A 148 10.34 -12.83 2.76
N ASP A 149 10.51 -11.52 2.80
CA ASP A 149 11.83 -10.87 2.84
C ASP A 149 12.42 -10.90 4.27
N PRO A 150 13.61 -11.49 4.51
CA PRO A 150 14.11 -11.73 5.87
C PRO A 150 14.29 -10.50 6.74
N THR A 151 14.79 -9.39 6.17
CA THR A 151 15.07 -8.16 6.92
C THR A 151 13.79 -7.49 7.42
N PRO A 152 12.81 -7.14 6.55
CA PRO A 152 11.57 -6.51 7.00
C PRO A 152 10.68 -7.47 7.81
N ALA A 153 10.79 -8.80 7.61
CA ALA A 153 10.06 -9.77 8.39
C ALA A 153 10.53 -9.82 9.85
N ALA A 154 11.86 -9.77 10.07
CA ALA A 154 12.41 -9.67 11.42
C ALA A 154 11.93 -8.40 12.14
N ILE A 155 11.89 -7.26 11.44
CA ILE A 155 11.37 -5.99 11.95
C ILE A 155 9.88 -6.10 12.29
N ALA A 156 9.07 -6.70 11.42
CA ALA A 156 7.63 -6.90 11.66
C ALA A 156 7.36 -7.78 12.87
N LEU A 157 8.08 -8.90 13.00
CA LEU A 157 7.93 -9.80 14.14
C LEU A 157 8.31 -9.11 15.46
N GLU A 158 9.36 -8.27 15.45
CA GLU A 158 9.79 -7.51 16.62
C GLU A 158 8.76 -6.43 17.02
N LEU A 159 8.26 -5.66 16.06
CA LEU A 159 7.43 -4.47 16.33
C LEU A 159 5.93 -4.76 16.40
N ALA A 160 5.43 -5.68 15.58
CA ALA A 160 4.01 -5.83 15.28
C ALA A 160 3.65 -7.29 14.96
N PRO A 161 3.84 -8.24 15.88
CA PRO A 161 3.54 -9.66 15.64
C PRO A 161 2.07 -9.92 15.27
N ARG A 162 1.13 -9.03 15.65
CA ARG A 162 -0.26 -9.10 15.20
C ARG A 162 -0.40 -8.90 13.70
N VAL A 163 0.39 -8.01 13.12
CA VAL A 163 0.38 -7.76 11.67
C VAL A 163 0.88 -9.00 10.93
N ALA A 164 1.90 -9.69 11.45
CA ALA A 164 2.34 -10.96 10.89
C ALA A 164 1.23 -12.02 10.91
N ALA A 165 0.60 -12.24 12.06
CA ALA A 165 -0.52 -13.17 12.17
C ALA A 165 -1.71 -12.77 11.28
N TRP A 166 -1.97 -11.47 11.12
CA TRP A 166 -3.03 -10.96 10.26
C TRP A 166 -2.75 -11.22 8.77
N VAL A 167 -1.49 -11.04 8.33
CA VAL A 167 -1.07 -11.41 6.97
C VAL A 167 -1.23 -12.91 6.72
N ASP A 168 -0.84 -13.77 7.67
CA ASP A 168 -1.01 -15.22 7.54
C ASP A 168 -2.49 -15.60 7.39
N LEU A 169 -3.40 -14.93 8.13
CA LEU A 169 -4.84 -15.16 8.01
C LEU A 169 -5.42 -14.67 6.68
N LEU A 170 -4.87 -13.60 6.10
CA LEU A 170 -5.33 -13.08 4.81
C LEU A 170 -4.97 -13.96 3.61
N GLU A 171 -4.01 -14.88 3.76
CA GLU A 171 -3.68 -15.86 2.72
C GLU A 171 -4.88 -16.73 2.33
N ASP A 172 -5.73 -17.08 3.31
CA ASP A 172 -6.94 -17.86 3.10
C ASP A 172 -8.11 -17.38 3.98
N LEU A 173 -9.06 -16.69 3.32
CA LEU A 173 -10.32 -16.25 3.93
C LEU A 173 -11.53 -17.11 3.54
N SER A 174 -11.32 -18.31 3.00
CA SER A 174 -12.41 -19.20 2.54
C SER A 174 -13.42 -19.56 3.63
N GLY A 175 -12.99 -19.56 4.90
CA GLY A 175 -13.87 -19.78 6.07
C GLY A 175 -14.58 -18.54 6.60
N VAL A 176 -14.36 -17.35 6.03
CA VAL A 176 -15.00 -16.10 6.48
C VAL A 176 -16.33 -15.91 5.77
N GLU A 177 -17.40 -15.74 6.52
CA GLU A 177 -18.71 -15.32 6.02
C GLU A 177 -18.95 -13.84 6.37
N PRO A 178 -18.72 -12.90 5.43
CA PRO A 178 -18.82 -11.47 5.72
C PRO A 178 -20.29 -11.03 5.77
N ALA A 179 -20.69 -10.42 6.88
CA ALA A 179 -22.01 -9.80 7.03
C ALA A 179 -22.01 -8.38 6.42
N ASP A 180 -23.15 -7.92 5.92
CA ASP A 180 -23.28 -6.60 5.29
C ASP A 180 -23.14 -5.42 6.26
N ASP A 181 -23.42 -5.64 7.53
CA ASP A 181 -23.19 -4.70 8.64
C ASP A 181 -21.76 -4.78 9.21
N GLY A 182 -20.88 -5.56 8.59
CA GLY A 182 -19.49 -5.72 9.03
C GLY A 182 -18.57 -4.54 8.74
N TRP A 183 -19.03 -3.50 8.03
CA TRP A 183 -18.24 -2.31 7.76
C TRP A 183 -18.25 -1.32 8.93
N THR A 184 -17.19 -0.54 9.06
CA THR A 184 -17.16 0.60 9.98
C THR A 184 -18.19 1.65 9.56
N SER A 185 -18.81 2.31 10.54
CA SER A 185 -19.67 3.46 10.26
C SER A 185 -18.83 4.71 9.99
N ARG A 186 -19.29 5.53 9.03
CA ARG A 186 -18.74 6.88 8.77
C ARG A 186 -18.79 7.79 10.01
N ASP A 187 -19.71 7.54 10.93
CA ASP A 187 -19.89 8.36 12.14
C ASP A 187 -18.96 7.94 13.29
N THR A 188 -18.33 6.76 13.19
CA THR A 188 -17.51 6.18 14.26
C THR A 188 -16.13 5.78 13.76
N VAL A 189 -15.48 6.64 12.97
CA VAL A 189 -14.09 6.40 12.52
C VAL A 189 -13.15 6.38 13.74
N PRO A 190 -12.52 5.22 14.06
CA PRO A 190 -11.74 5.08 15.28
C PRO A 190 -10.46 5.91 15.22
N ALA A 191 -9.97 6.34 16.38
CA ALA A 191 -8.72 7.12 16.48
C ALA A 191 -7.52 6.38 15.87
N THR A 192 -7.49 5.05 15.94
CA THR A 192 -6.46 4.22 15.31
C THR A 192 -6.47 4.32 13.79
N PHE A 193 -7.66 4.42 13.16
CA PHE A 193 -7.76 4.65 11.72
C PHE A 193 -7.39 6.09 11.34
N ARG A 194 -7.74 7.08 12.17
CA ARG A 194 -7.27 8.47 11.96
C ARG A 194 -5.75 8.57 12.00
N ALA A 195 -5.09 7.84 12.91
CA ALA A 195 -3.63 7.77 12.96
C ALA A 195 -3.03 7.12 11.69
N LEU A 196 -3.71 6.14 11.08
CA LEU A 196 -3.32 5.63 9.75
C LEU A 196 -3.45 6.72 8.67
N LEU A 197 -4.55 7.48 8.65
CA LEU A 197 -4.71 8.61 7.73
C LEU A 197 -3.62 9.67 7.91
N GLU A 198 -3.21 9.96 9.15
CA GLU A 198 -2.10 10.88 9.44
C GLU A 198 -0.77 10.38 8.88
N GLU A 199 -0.48 9.08 8.91
CA GLU A 199 0.71 8.53 8.24
C GLU A 199 0.59 8.69 6.72
N ILE A 200 -0.57 8.37 6.13
CA ILE A 200 -0.81 8.56 4.69
C ILE A 200 -0.58 10.02 4.29
N GLY A 201 -1.15 10.96 5.03
CA GLY A 201 -0.97 12.40 4.81
C GLY A 201 0.45 12.90 5.05
N ARG A 202 1.19 12.27 5.96
CA ARG A 202 2.61 12.57 6.25
C ARG A 202 3.54 12.16 5.12
N VAL A 203 3.30 10.99 4.51
CA VAL A 203 4.28 10.39 3.59
C VAL A 203 3.83 10.30 2.14
N TYR A 204 2.61 9.86 1.91
CA TYR A 204 2.15 9.54 0.56
C TYR A 204 1.62 10.77 -0.17
N VAL A 205 0.85 11.60 0.53
CA VAL A 205 0.25 12.81 -0.03
C VAL A 205 1.29 13.81 -0.53
N PRO A 206 2.33 14.20 0.24
CA PRO A 206 3.36 15.11 -0.28
C PRO A 206 4.08 14.54 -1.50
N PHE A 207 4.30 13.22 -1.55
CA PHE A 207 4.87 12.56 -2.71
C PHE A 207 3.95 12.63 -3.94
N LEU A 208 2.68 12.26 -3.81
CA LEU A 208 1.71 12.27 -4.91
C LEU A 208 1.57 13.65 -5.56
N VAL A 209 1.42 14.67 -4.73
CA VAL A 209 1.26 16.06 -5.19
C VAL A 209 2.52 16.51 -5.92
N ALA A 210 3.71 16.34 -5.32
CA ALA A 210 4.97 16.72 -5.95
C ALA A 210 5.24 15.93 -7.24
N ASN A 211 4.86 14.65 -7.31
CA ASN A 211 4.99 13.84 -8.51
C ASN A 211 4.11 14.36 -9.65
N ALA A 212 2.85 14.70 -9.35
CA ALA A 212 1.93 15.27 -10.33
C ALA A 212 2.40 16.66 -10.81
N GLU A 213 2.91 17.50 -9.90
CA GLU A 213 3.48 18.81 -10.23
C GLU A 213 4.72 18.68 -11.11
N ALA A 214 5.65 17.78 -10.78
CA ALA A 214 6.84 17.54 -11.58
C ALA A 214 6.49 17.10 -13.01
N LEU A 215 5.49 16.22 -13.17
CA LEU A 215 5.00 15.81 -14.50
C LEU A 215 4.36 16.96 -15.27
N ALA A 216 3.54 17.78 -14.60
CA ALA A 216 2.88 18.93 -15.23
C ALA A 216 3.90 19.94 -15.77
N HIS A 217 5.05 20.08 -15.12
CA HIS A 217 6.14 20.98 -15.52
C HIS A 217 7.23 20.31 -16.36
N SER A 218 7.04 19.04 -16.78
CA SER A 218 8.07 18.26 -17.48
C SER A 218 9.43 18.23 -16.75
N ALA A 219 9.41 18.29 -15.42
CA ALA A 219 10.61 18.24 -14.61
C ALA A 219 11.25 16.84 -14.67
N GLU A 220 12.58 16.77 -14.63
CA GLU A 220 13.30 15.49 -14.64
C GLU A 220 13.23 14.75 -13.30
N ARG A 221 12.88 15.46 -12.22
CA ARG A 221 12.89 14.97 -10.85
C ARG A 221 11.69 15.50 -10.06
N VAL A 222 11.18 14.64 -9.19
CA VAL A 222 10.36 15.01 -8.04
C VAL A 222 11.32 15.35 -6.92
N GLU A 223 11.28 16.59 -6.44
CA GLU A 223 12.04 17.05 -5.29
C GLU A 223 11.06 17.68 -4.30
N CYS A 224 10.93 17.09 -3.11
CA CYS A 224 10.05 17.59 -2.06
C CYS A 224 10.58 17.21 -0.67
N GLU A 225 9.84 17.59 0.37
CA GLU A 225 10.09 17.16 1.74
C GLU A 225 9.02 16.15 2.16
N ILE A 226 9.45 15.05 2.76
CA ILE A 226 8.59 14.02 3.33
C ILE A 226 9.07 13.72 4.75
N ASP A 227 8.18 13.87 5.73
CA ASP A 227 8.48 13.67 7.16
C ASP A 227 9.74 14.42 7.63
N GLY A 228 9.88 15.69 7.23
CA GLY A 228 11.02 16.53 7.59
C GLY A 228 12.33 16.19 6.88
N ARG A 229 12.30 15.34 5.84
CA ARG A 229 13.49 14.85 5.14
C ARG A 229 13.37 15.06 3.63
N PRO A 230 14.51 15.28 2.94
CA PRO A 230 14.51 15.44 1.49
C PRO A 230 14.06 14.16 0.81
N TRP A 231 13.19 14.30 -0.19
CA TRP A 231 12.78 13.26 -1.10
C TRP A 231 13.21 13.59 -2.53
N VAL A 232 13.82 12.62 -3.22
CA VAL A 232 14.21 12.75 -4.62
C VAL A 232 13.92 11.45 -5.39
N GLN A 233 13.16 11.57 -6.48
CA GLN A 233 12.80 10.45 -7.35
C GLN A 233 12.56 10.95 -8.79
N ARG A 234 12.68 10.08 -9.80
CA ARG A 234 12.16 10.40 -11.15
C ARG A 234 10.63 10.40 -11.15
N PRO A 235 9.96 11.35 -11.84
CA PRO A 235 8.51 11.34 -11.89
C PRO A 235 7.96 10.06 -12.50
N PHE A 236 6.85 9.57 -11.94
CA PHE A 236 6.22 8.32 -12.34
C PHE A 236 4.78 8.58 -12.85
N PRO A 237 4.53 8.47 -14.17
CA PRO A 237 3.24 8.84 -14.76
C PRO A 237 2.03 8.09 -14.23
N TYR A 238 2.19 6.83 -13.79
CA TYR A 238 1.07 6.05 -13.28
C TYR A 238 0.51 6.66 -11.97
N GLN A 239 1.38 7.14 -11.08
CA GLN A 239 0.99 7.77 -9.81
C GLN A 239 0.22 9.09 -9.99
N ALA A 240 0.39 9.77 -11.13
CA ALA A 240 -0.47 10.91 -11.47
C ALA A 240 -1.91 10.47 -11.77
N LYS A 241 -2.09 9.27 -12.35
CA LYS A 241 -3.41 8.69 -12.59
C LYS A 241 -4.06 8.27 -11.27
N CYS A 242 -3.29 7.76 -10.31
CA CYS A 242 -3.77 7.46 -8.95
C CYS A 242 -4.34 8.73 -8.29
N LEU A 243 -3.58 9.82 -8.26
CA LEU A 243 -4.07 11.11 -7.75
C LEU A 243 -5.33 11.59 -8.48
N ALA A 244 -5.36 11.49 -9.81
CA ALA A 244 -6.53 11.88 -10.59
C ALA A 244 -7.76 11.05 -10.22
N ARG A 245 -7.64 9.72 -10.06
CA ARG A 245 -8.74 8.84 -9.64
C ARG A 245 -9.24 9.17 -8.24
N LEU A 246 -8.34 9.44 -7.28
CA LEU A 246 -8.74 9.87 -5.94
C LEU A 246 -9.52 11.20 -5.98
N ARG A 247 -9.06 12.16 -6.78
CA ARG A 247 -9.79 13.44 -6.98
C ARG A 247 -11.14 13.23 -7.64
N GLU A 248 -11.21 12.41 -8.70
CA GLU A 248 -12.47 12.05 -9.36
C GLU A 248 -13.45 11.40 -8.37
N GLY A 249 -12.99 10.43 -7.58
CA GLY A 249 -13.79 9.78 -6.53
C GLY A 249 -14.33 10.76 -5.51
N HIS A 250 -13.52 11.73 -5.07
CA HIS A 250 -13.96 12.79 -4.15
C HIS A 250 -15.01 13.69 -4.78
N THR A 251 -14.80 14.12 -6.04
CA THR A 251 -15.77 14.98 -6.75
C THR A 251 -17.09 14.29 -7.08
N ALA A 252 -17.08 12.95 -7.21
CA ALA A 252 -18.27 12.15 -7.48
C ALA A 252 -19.18 11.99 -6.25
N LEU A 253 -18.68 12.27 -5.05
CA LEU A 253 -19.49 12.20 -3.82
C LEU A 253 -20.59 13.27 -3.80
N GLY A 254 -21.75 12.87 -3.26
CA GLY A 254 -22.82 13.82 -2.95
C GLY A 254 -22.36 14.88 -1.95
N THR A 255 -22.97 16.06 -1.97
CA THR A 255 -22.56 17.21 -1.14
C THR A 255 -22.55 16.89 0.37
N SER A 256 -23.48 16.07 0.87
CA SER A 256 -23.49 15.61 2.25
C SER A 256 -22.30 14.71 2.57
N ASP A 257 -22.05 13.73 1.71
CA ASP A 257 -21.02 12.70 1.89
C ASP A 257 -19.63 13.31 1.83
N ARG A 258 -19.39 14.19 0.86
CA ARG A 258 -18.14 14.94 0.74
C ARG A 258 -17.86 15.77 1.97
N ARG A 259 -18.85 16.43 2.56
CA ARG A 259 -18.66 17.20 3.81
C ARG A 259 -18.24 16.30 4.98
N VAL A 260 -18.82 15.10 5.08
CA VAL A 260 -18.43 14.12 6.11
C VAL A 260 -17.01 13.63 5.86
N LEU A 261 -16.67 13.28 4.62
CA LEU A 261 -15.33 12.87 4.25
C LEU A 261 -14.30 13.98 4.57
N ASP A 262 -14.54 15.22 4.15
CA ASP A 262 -13.66 16.35 4.41
C ASP A 262 -13.43 16.55 5.91
N ALA A 263 -14.47 16.37 6.73
CA ALA A 263 -14.35 16.43 8.19
C ALA A 263 -13.56 15.26 8.78
N ILE A 264 -13.60 14.07 8.17
CA ILE A 264 -12.78 12.92 8.58
C ILE A 264 -11.32 13.15 8.23
N LEU A 265 -11.04 13.68 7.03
CA LEU A 265 -9.68 13.91 6.53
C LEU A 265 -9.02 15.12 7.15
N ALA A 266 -9.78 16.11 7.62
CA ALA A 266 -9.26 17.36 8.18
C ALA A 266 -8.18 17.11 9.26
N GLY A 267 -6.98 17.67 9.02
CA GLY A 267 -5.85 17.60 9.95
C GLY A 267 -4.99 16.35 9.80
N SER A 268 -5.37 15.39 8.95
CA SER A 268 -4.53 14.23 8.64
C SER A 268 -3.43 14.54 7.63
N GLY A 269 -3.56 15.62 6.86
CA GLY A 269 -2.73 15.93 5.70
C GLY A 269 -3.31 15.39 4.39
N CYS A 270 -4.26 14.44 4.44
CA CYS A 270 -4.95 13.92 3.26
C CYS A 270 -5.87 14.93 2.59
N GLU A 271 -6.36 15.95 3.30
CA GLU A 271 -7.13 17.04 2.72
C GLU A 271 -6.38 17.78 1.60
N ARG A 272 -5.03 17.77 1.62
CA ARG A 272 -4.18 18.40 0.60
C ARG A 272 -4.27 17.72 -0.76
N LEU A 273 -4.82 16.51 -0.85
CA LEU A 273 -5.09 15.86 -2.14
C LEU A 273 -6.10 16.66 -2.98
N PHE A 274 -6.99 17.43 -2.33
CA PHE A 274 -8.12 18.12 -2.96
C PHE A 274 -8.02 19.66 -2.89
N ALA A 275 -6.90 20.17 -2.39
CA ALA A 275 -6.59 21.60 -2.35
C ALA A 275 -6.19 22.16 -3.72
#